data_AF-A0A5S5AVK1-F1
#
_entry.id   AF-A0A5S5AVK1-F1
#
_cell.length_a   1.000
_cell.length_b   1.000
_cell.length_c   1.000
_cell.angle_alpha   90.00
_cell.angle_beta   90.00
_cell.angle_gamma   90.00
#
_symmetry.space_group_name_H-M   'P 1'
#
loop_
_entity.id
_entity.type
_entity.pdbx_description
1 polymer ?
#
loop_
_entity_poly.entity_id
_entity_poly.type
_entity_poly.pdbx_seq_one_letter_code
_entity_poly.pdbx_strand_id
1 'polypeptide(L)'
;MTDGCDGLKVRIFDVEKKRDLVLEMEEYVAGAVSYAMPAEFPPEALKAQAVCARTIAVRRMRAFDGTGCRRYPDYDLCSDPLHCQGFLDEDDRRKLWGARFEEYMQKIKKAVEDTSGIILTYNDNPIEAVYHRACGGYTEDSENVWGNRVSYLRRVECNYCKDSPYWRVTRTFSIRQLKKRLGINLDENYFDKREVPGLVDKVQSTPSGRVKRVRIGDMVFDGADVKKLLDLPSTRCSWKVSSITFEVMGAGHGLGMCQYGARGMALLGFPLDEILKFYFTGVELSEVEKPTVAKPLAGKVVAVDPGRGGEANHCGPMGLSEGYVNLEIARALEAMLVQEGARVVMTRDKNEYKSLPERVKIINESRADITVSIHQNFYSDESMGGTEIFYFPGDENGRRLSLCVHRELISALNLADHGVKEADLYILRETNSPCTVVNVACLSNPEEERLLSEREFREKAATAILSGVKAYYQGLLKE
;
A
#
# COMPACT_ATOMS: atom_id res chain seq x y z
N MET A 1 8.48 -23.96 28.96
CA MET A 1 8.67 -22.49 28.81
C MET A 1 8.61 -22.23 27.32
N THR A 2 7.41 -21.99 26.81
CA THR A 2 7.14 -21.69 25.40
C THR A 2 6.95 -20.19 25.33
N ASP A 3 7.97 -19.45 24.89
CA ASP A 3 7.84 -18.03 24.57
C ASP A 3 6.78 -17.90 23.47
N GLY A 4 5.62 -17.36 23.85
CA GLY A 4 4.54 -17.01 22.96
C GLY A 4 4.92 -15.82 22.12
N CYS A 5 5.69 -16.06 21.05
CA CYS A 5 5.82 -15.11 19.95
C CYS A 5 4.64 -15.37 19.00
N ASP A 6 3.48 -14.74 19.26
CA ASP A 6 2.40 -14.69 18.27
C ASP A 6 2.99 -14.03 17.00
N GLY A 7 3.04 -14.77 15.90
CA GLY A 7 3.55 -14.26 14.63
C GLY A 7 2.61 -13.22 14.02
N LEU A 8 3.13 -12.46 13.04
CA LEU A 8 2.36 -11.44 12.35
C LEU A 8 1.28 -12.11 11.49
N LYS A 9 0.01 -11.93 11.82
CA LYS A 9 -1.13 -12.53 11.11
C LYS A 9 -1.68 -11.60 10.02
N VAL A 10 -2.04 -12.18 8.89
CA VAL A 10 -2.64 -11.50 7.73
C VAL A 10 -4.09 -11.97 7.58
N ARG A 11 -5.05 -11.03 7.53
CA ARG A 11 -6.46 -11.33 7.22
C ARG A 11 -6.69 -11.26 5.72
N ILE A 12 -7.08 -12.37 5.12
CA ILE A 12 -7.36 -12.47 3.68
C ILE A 12 -8.77 -12.99 3.43
N PHE A 13 -9.48 -12.34 2.50
CA PHE A 13 -10.71 -12.88 1.94
C PHE A 13 -10.40 -13.72 0.69
N ASP A 14 -10.74 -15.00 0.75
CA ASP A 14 -10.63 -15.93 -0.38
C ASP A 14 -11.85 -15.76 -1.31
N VAL A 15 -11.63 -15.09 -2.44
CA VAL A 15 -12.69 -14.70 -3.38
C VAL A 15 -13.33 -15.90 -4.08
N GLU A 16 -12.53 -16.93 -4.40
CA GLU A 16 -13.01 -18.11 -5.12
C GLU A 16 -13.82 -19.02 -4.19
N LYS A 17 -13.29 -19.30 -2.99
CA LYS A 17 -13.94 -20.17 -2.01
C LYS A 17 -14.93 -19.43 -1.10
N LYS A 18 -14.99 -18.10 -1.19
CA LYS A 18 -15.86 -17.20 -0.39
C LYS A 18 -15.73 -17.46 1.11
N ARG A 19 -14.50 -17.44 1.62
CA ARG A 19 -14.21 -17.69 3.03
C ARG A 19 -13.13 -16.78 3.57
N ASP A 20 -13.08 -16.72 4.88
CA ASP A 20 -12.18 -15.85 5.64
C ASP A 20 -10.98 -16.67 6.07
N LEU A 21 -9.79 -16.11 5.90
CA LEU A 21 -8.53 -16.75 6.27
C LEU A 21 -7.72 -15.80 7.14
N VAL A 22 -7.19 -16.33 8.24
CA VAL A 22 -6.21 -15.66 9.08
C VAL A 22 -4.97 -16.53 9.11
N LEU A 23 -3.91 -16.06 8.46
CA LEU A 23 -2.70 -16.84 8.23
C LEU A 23 -1.50 -16.14 8.86
N GLU A 24 -0.50 -16.90 9.27
CA GLU A 24 0.81 -16.34 9.57
C GLU A 24 1.41 -15.70 8.31
N MET A 25 2.13 -14.59 8.44
CA MET A 25 2.69 -13.83 7.32
C MET A 25 3.47 -14.72 6.36
N GLU A 26 4.34 -15.59 6.87
CA GLU A 26 5.17 -16.44 6.05
C GLU A 26 4.37 -17.56 5.36
N GLU A 27 3.28 -18.03 5.97
CA GLU A 27 2.35 -18.95 5.33
C GLU A 27 1.58 -18.26 4.18
N TYR A 28 1.12 -17.02 4.41
CA TYR A 28 0.49 -16.20 3.39
C TYR A 28 1.43 -15.96 2.20
N VAL A 29 2.68 -15.55 2.47
CA VAL A 29 3.68 -15.28 1.42
C VAL A 29 3.97 -16.55 0.62
N ALA A 30 4.07 -17.72 1.27
CA ALA A 30 4.25 -18.98 0.55
C ALA A 30 3.08 -19.27 -0.41
N GLY A 31 1.83 -19.03 0.01
CA GLY A 31 0.65 -19.18 -0.86
C GLY A 31 0.63 -18.17 -2.01
N ALA A 32 1.02 -16.92 -1.76
CA ALA A 32 1.09 -15.87 -2.77
C ALA A 32 2.20 -16.14 -3.82
N VAL A 33 3.38 -16.59 -3.39
CA VAL A 33 4.48 -17.01 -4.28
C VAL A 33 4.04 -18.19 -5.14
N SER A 34 3.37 -19.18 -4.53
CA SER A 34 2.87 -20.38 -5.22
C SER A 34 1.87 -20.04 -6.33
N TYR A 35 1.05 -19.00 -6.13
CA TYR A 35 0.16 -18.49 -7.17
C TYR A 35 0.93 -17.73 -8.26
N ALA A 36 1.82 -16.84 -7.84
CA ALA A 36 2.42 -15.84 -8.70
C ALA A 36 3.49 -16.40 -9.63
N MET A 37 4.31 -17.34 -9.16
CA MET A 37 5.52 -17.78 -9.84
C MET A 37 5.62 -19.31 -9.91
N PRO A 38 6.00 -19.89 -11.07
CA PRO A 38 6.21 -21.34 -11.17
C PRO A 38 7.28 -21.82 -10.19
N ALA A 39 7.00 -22.90 -9.46
CA ALA A 39 7.90 -23.46 -8.44
C ALA A 39 9.24 -23.96 -9.03
N GLU A 40 9.28 -24.22 -10.33
CA GLU A 40 10.49 -24.58 -11.08
C GLU A 40 11.52 -23.45 -11.12
N PHE A 41 11.10 -22.19 -10.96
CA PHE A 41 12.00 -21.04 -11.08
C PHE A 41 13.16 -21.11 -10.07
N PRO A 42 14.33 -20.54 -10.39
CA PRO A 42 15.50 -20.61 -9.51
C PRO A 42 15.22 -20.01 -8.13
N PRO A 43 15.93 -20.45 -7.07
CA PRO A 43 15.73 -19.95 -5.70
C PRO A 43 15.74 -18.43 -5.57
N GLU A 44 16.70 -17.73 -6.18
CA GLU A 44 16.80 -16.26 -6.08
C GLU A 44 15.61 -15.54 -6.73
N ALA A 45 15.00 -16.11 -7.78
CA ALA A 45 13.76 -15.56 -8.36
C ALA A 45 12.55 -15.78 -7.43
N LEU A 46 12.46 -16.94 -6.77
CA LEU A 46 11.42 -17.23 -5.78
C LEU A 46 11.56 -16.32 -4.55
N LYS A 47 12.80 -16.06 -4.09
CA LYS A 47 13.12 -15.10 -3.03
C LYS A 47 12.69 -13.69 -3.41
N ALA A 48 13.01 -13.24 -4.63
CA ALA A 48 12.58 -11.93 -5.13
C ALA A 48 11.05 -11.80 -5.14
N GLN A 49 10.36 -12.86 -5.58
CA GLN A 49 8.90 -12.91 -5.54
C GLN A 49 8.33 -12.89 -4.11
N ALA A 50 8.97 -13.57 -3.16
CA ALA A 50 8.57 -13.59 -1.77
C ALA A 50 8.69 -12.19 -1.14
N VAL A 51 9.80 -11.48 -1.36
CA VAL A 51 10.00 -10.11 -0.88
C VAL A 51 8.95 -9.17 -1.48
N CYS A 52 8.68 -9.25 -2.79
CA CYS A 52 7.63 -8.45 -3.42
C CYS A 52 6.25 -8.73 -2.82
N ALA A 53 5.89 -10.01 -2.66
CA ALA A 53 4.59 -10.41 -2.11
C ALA A 53 4.40 -9.95 -0.65
N ARG A 54 5.44 -10.09 0.17
CA ARG A 54 5.47 -9.60 1.55
C ARG A 54 5.36 -8.08 1.62
N THR A 55 6.08 -7.37 0.77
CA THR A 55 6.05 -5.90 0.72
C THR A 55 4.65 -5.37 0.40
N ILE A 56 3.97 -5.97 -0.59
CA ILE A 56 2.58 -5.61 -0.91
C ILE A 56 1.66 -5.92 0.28
N ALA A 57 1.85 -7.05 0.97
CA ALA A 57 1.05 -7.39 2.13
C ALA A 57 1.23 -6.37 3.26
N VAL A 58 2.47 -6.12 3.68
CA VAL A 58 2.82 -5.14 4.71
C VAL A 58 2.23 -3.78 4.39
N ARG A 59 2.36 -3.32 3.15
CA ARG A 59 1.80 -2.04 2.71
C ARG A 59 0.27 -1.95 2.80
N ARG A 60 -0.44 -3.08 2.71
CA ARG A 60 -1.91 -3.14 2.80
C ARG A 60 -2.40 -3.34 4.22
N MET A 61 -1.62 -4.03 5.04
CA MET A 61 -2.02 -4.40 6.39
C MET A 61 -2.21 -3.20 7.29
N ARG A 62 -3.34 -3.19 8.00
CA ARG A 62 -3.66 -2.13 8.96
C ARG A 62 -2.65 -2.03 10.10
N ALA A 63 -1.98 -3.13 10.44
CA ALA A 63 -0.90 -3.16 11.43
C ALA A 63 0.26 -2.20 11.07
N PHE A 64 0.45 -1.93 9.78
CA PHE A 64 1.47 -1.01 9.24
C PHE A 64 0.83 0.21 8.55
N ASP A 65 -0.31 0.68 9.07
CA ASP A 65 -1.05 1.86 8.57
C ASP A 65 -1.58 1.72 7.13
N GLY A 66 -1.60 0.49 6.61
CA GLY A 66 -2.21 0.17 5.33
C GLY A 66 -3.74 0.31 5.39
N THR A 67 -4.32 0.69 4.26
CA THR A 67 -5.79 0.90 4.14
C THR A 67 -6.61 -0.39 4.12
N GLY A 68 -5.98 -1.55 4.19
CA GLY A 68 -6.60 -2.84 3.90
C GLY A 68 -7.04 -2.98 2.43
N CYS A 69 -7.88 -3.99 2.20
CA CYS A 69 -8.44 -4.31 0.91
C CYS A 69 -9.60 -3.38 0.56
N ARG A 70 -9.50 -2.66 -0.57
CA ARG A 70 -10.54 -1.71 -1.01
C ARG A 70 -11.88 -2.35 -1.36
N ARG A 71 -11.88 -3.61 -1.82
CA ARG A 71 -13.12 -4.35 -2.17
C ARG A 71 -13.76 -5.04 -0.97
N TYR A 72 -12.94 -5.43 0.01
CA TYR A 72 -13.37 -6.16 1.20
C TYR A 72 -12.77 -5.46 2.42
N PRO A 73 -13.42 -4.38 2.91
CA PRO A 73 -12.81 -3.46 3.87
C PRO A 73 -12.29 -4.13 5.14
N ASP A 74 -12.94 -5.21 5.61
CA ASP A 74 -12.59 -5.91 6.86
C ASP A 74 -11.30 -6.75 6.77
N TYR A 75 -10.71 -6.86 5.59
CA TYR A 75 -9.54 -7.70 5.32
C TYR A 75 -8.33 -6.85 4.92
N ASP A 76 -7.13 -7.35 5.20
CA ASP A 76 -5.90 -6.72 4.74
C ASP A 76 -5.79 -6.87 3.21
N LEU A 77 -6.12 -8.06 2.70
CA LEU A 77 -5.97 -8.46 1.30
C LEU A 77 -7.14 -9.34 0.82
N CYS A 78 -7.29 -9.51 -0.50
CA CYS A 78 -8.12 -10.58 -1.07
C CYS A 78 -7.30 -11.44 -2.05
N SER A 79 -7.77 -12.65 -2.33
CA SER A 79 -7.11 -13.59 -3.25
C SER A 79 -7.31 -13.28 -4.75
N ASP A 80 -7.94 -12.14 -5.10
CA ASP A 80 -8.08 -11.73 -6.50
C ASP A 80 -6.75 -11.12 -7.02
N PRO A 81 -6.06 -11.77 -7.98
CA PRO A 81 -4.79 -11.30 -8.54
C PRO A 81 -4.93 -9.98 -9.33
N LEU A 82 -6.13 -9.60 -9.76
CA LEU A 82 -6.39 -8.36 -10.48
C LEU A 82 -6.64 -7.17 -9.54
N HIS A 83 -6.78 -7.43 -8.23
CA HIS A 83 -7.08 -6.41 -7.24
C HIS A 83 -5.99 -6.30 -6.15
N CYS A 84 -5.63 -7.43 -5.54
CA CYS A 84 -4.61 -7.49 -4.50
C CYS A 84 -3.47 -8.39 -4.99
N GLN A 85 -3.48 -9.66 -4.58
CA GLN A 85 -2.52 -10.67 -4.99
C GLN A 85 -3.24 -12.01 -5.05
N GLY A 86 -2.89 -12.84 -6.03
CA GLY A 86 -3.40 -14.20 -6.06
C GLY A 86 -2.82 -15.02 -4.91
N PHE A 87 -3.56 -16.03 -4.47
CA PHE A 87 -3.20 -16.88 -3.35
C PHE A 87 -3.64 -18.31 -3.65
N LEU A 88 -2.78 -19.30 -3.34
CA LEU A 88 -3.13 -20.72 -3.35
C LEU A 88 -2.99 -21.28 -1.93
N ASP A 89 -4.06 -21.93 -1.45
CA ASP A 89 -3.99 -22.68 -0.20
C ASP A 89 -3.25 -24.02 -0.38
N GLU A 90 -3.14 -24.81 0.69
CA GLU A 90 -2.46 -26.11 0.61
C GLU A 90 -3.17 -27.09 -0.33
N ASP A 91 -4.49 -27.17 -0.29
CA ASP A 91 -5.27 -28.09 -1.13
C ASP A 91 -5.11 -27.78 -2.62
N ASP A 92 -5.10 -26.49 -2.97
CA ASP A 92 -4.91 -26.03 -4.35
C ASP A 92 -3.49 -26.33 -4.83
N ARG A 93 -2.48 -26.14 -3.96
CA ARG A 93 -1.09 -26.51 -4.24
C ARG A 93 -0.93 -28.02 -4.43
N ARG A 94 -1.57 -28.85 -3.59
CA ARG A 94 -1.56 -30.32 -3.72
C ARG A 94 -2.17 -30.78 -5.04
N LYS A 95 -3.29 -30.19 -5.44
CA LYS A 95 -3.93 -30.46 -6.74
C LYS A 95 -3.07 -30.02 -7.92
N LEU A 96 -2.44 -28.85 -7.82
CA LEU A 96 -1.64 -28.27 -8.89
C LEU A 96 -0.34 -29.06 -9.14
N TRP A 97 0.36 -29.46 -8.09
CA TRP A 97 1.70 -30.07 -8.19
C TRP A 97 1.69 -31.59 -8.13
N GLY A 98 0.61 -32.21 -7.63
CA GLY A 98 0.46 -33.66 -7.56
C GLY A 98 1.67 -34.32 -6.87
N ALA A 99 2.33 -35.24 -7.57
CA ALA A 99 3.47 -35.98 -7.05
C ALA A 99 4.69 -35.10 -6.67
N ARG A 100 4.81 -33.88 -7.23
CA ARG A 100 5.91 -32.95 -6.93
C ARG A 100 5.59 -31.97 -5.80
N PHE A 101 4.44 -32.13 -5.15
CA PHE A 101 3.99 -31.19 -4.12
C PHE A 101 5.04 -30.97 -3.02
N GLU A 102 5.58 -32.04 -2.43
CA GLU A 102 6.53 -31.93 -1.33
C GLU A 102 7.84 -31.23 -1.75
N GLU A 103 8.36 -31.57 -2.93
CA GLU A 103 9.56 -30.95 -3.52
C GLU A 103 9.38 -29.44 -3.71
N TYR A 104 8.28 -29.04 -4.34
CA TYR A 104 7.99 -27.65 -4.65
C TYR A 104 7.63 -26.83 -3.41
N MET A 105 6.87 -27.42 -2.49
CA MET A 105 6.52 -26.78 -1.24
C MET A 105 7.78 -26.54 -0.39
N GLN A 106 8.70 -27.51 -0.31
CA GLN A 106 9.97 -27.33 0.40
C GLN A 106 10.81 -26.20 -0.20
N LYS A 107 10.90 -26.14 -1.54
CA LYS A 107 11.65 -25.09 -2.24
C LYS A 107 11.06 -23.70 -2.01
N ILE A 108 9.73 -23.56 -2.04
CA ILE A 108 9.05 -22.29 -1.77
C ILE A 108 9.20 -21.90 -0.30
N LYS A 109 8.99 -22.81 0.65
CA LYS A 109 9.18 -22.54 2.08
C LYS A 109 10.59 -22.04 2.34
N LYS A 110 11.61 -22.70 1.78
CA LYS A 110 12.99 -22.25 1.92
C LYS A 110 13.23 -20.83 1.38
N ALA A 111 12.69 -20.49 0.21
CA ALA A 111 12.83 -19.14 -0.33
C ALA A 111 12.13 -18.07 0.53
N VAL A 112 11.00 -18.42 1.13
CA VAL A 112 10.25 -17.56 2.05
C VAL A 112 11.00 -17.39 3.38
N GLU A 113 11.50 -18.49 3.96
CA GLU A 113 12.30 -18.50 5.20
C GLU A 113 13.60 -17.72 5.05
N ASP A 114 14.34 -17.94 3.96
CA ASP A 114 15.59 -17.22 3.63
C ASP A 114 15.37 -15.70 3.46
N THR A 115 14.12 -15.25 3.29
CA THR A 115 13.74 -13.84 3.17
C THR A 115 12.73 -13.40 4.22
N SER A 116 12.62 -14.15 5.32
CA SER A 116 11.64 -13.88 6.39
C SER A 116 11.80 -12.45 6.91
N GLY A 117 10.70 -11.71 6.98
CA GLY A 117 10.71 -10.33 7.43
C GLY A 117 11.31 -9.32 6.46
N ILE A 118 11.93 -9.71 5.34
CA ILE A 118 12.53 -8.76 4.39
C ILE A 118 11.45 -8.16 3.46
N ILE A 119 11.45 -6.83 3.33
CA ILE A 119 10.63 -6.04 2.41
C ILE A 119 11.46 -5.02 1.62
N LEU A 120 10.84 -4.43 0.60
CA LEU A 120 11.39 -3.32 -0.16
C LEU A 120 10.85 -1.98 0.34
N THR A 121 11.76 -1.05 0.62
CA THR A 121 11.43 0.31 1.06
C THR A 121 12.05 1.36 0.15
N TYR A 122 11.40 2.52 0.10
CA TYR A 122 11.91 3.74 -0.52
C TYR A 122 11.68 4.88 0.45
N ASN A 123 12.75 5.55 0.91
CA ASN A 123 12.70 6.48 2.05
C ASN A 123 12.02 5.85 3.28
N ASP A 124 12.45 4.65 3.67
CA ASP A 124 11.93 3.87 4.82
C ASP A 124 10.44 3.47 4.75
N ASN A 125 9.76 3.76 3.64
CA ASN A 125 8.35 3.40 3.44
C ASN A 125 8.23 2.17 2.53
N PRO A 126 7.41 1.16 2.88
CA PRO A 126 7.15 0.01 2.01
C PRO A 126 6.64 0.44 0.64
N ILE A 127 7.23 -0.06 -0.44
CA ILE A 127 6.88 0.32 -1.81
C ILE A 127 5.65 -0.44 -2.35
N GLU A 128 5.05 0.03 -3.44
CA GLU A 128 4.17 -0.80 -4.27
C GLU A 128 5.04 -1.77 -5.11
N ALA A 129 5.42 -2.91 -4.52
CA ALA A 129 6.32 -3.90 -5.13
C ALA A 129 5.63 -4.76 -6.20
N VAL A 130 4.97 -4.12 -7.16
CA VAL A 130 4.22 -4.79 -8.23
C VAL A 130 5.12 -5.59 -9.16
N TYR A 131 4.54 -6.65 -9.73
CA TYR A 131 5.25 -7.58 -10.59
C TYR A 131 4.33 -8.13 -11.67
N HIS A 132 4.92 -8.57 -12.77
CA HIS A 132 4.20 -9.10 -13.93
C HIS A 132 4.97 -10.26 -14.58
N ARG A 133 4.29 -11.07 -15.41
CA ARG A 133 4.88 -12.29 -15.99
C ARG A 133 6.12 -12.01 -16.82
N ALA A 134 5.99 -11.21 -17.87
CA ALA A 134 7.10 -10.92 -18.78
C ALA A 134 6.96 -9.51 -19.36
N CYS A 135 8.04 -8.75 -19.41
CA CYS A 135 8.00 -7.37 -19.89
C CYS A 135 8.11 -7.24 -21.42
N GLY A 136 8.62 -8.27 -22.12
CA GLY A 136 8.82 -8.20 -23.57
C GLY A 136 9.99 -7.31 -24.01
N GLY A 137 10.92 -6.99 -23.10
CA GLY A 137 12.17 -6.27 -23.39
C GLY A 137 12.36 -5.00 -22.56
N TYR A 138 11.28 -4.38 -22.09
CA TYR A 138 11.33 -3.20 -21.23
C TYR A 138 10.22 -3.26 -20.19
N THR A 139 10.52 -2.89 -18.95
CA THR A 139 9.46 -2.47 -18.01
C THR A 139 8.97 -1.08 -18.40
N GLU A 140 7.89 -0.63 -17.78
CA GLU A 140 7.24 0.64 -18.11
C GLU A 140 7.31 1.65 -16.97
N ASP A 141 7.28 2.93 -17.31
CA ASP A 141 7.13 4.02 -16.34
C ASP A 141 5.70 4.06 -15.79
N SER A 142 5.55 4.26 -14.48
CA SER A 142 4.23 4.18 -13.83
C SER A 142 3.20 5.15 -14.39
N GLU A 143 3.60 6.34 -14.84
CA GLU A 143 2.72 7.36 -15.41
C GLU A 143 2.05 6.91 -16.71
N ASN A 144 2.69 6.02 -17.48
CA ASN A 144 2.14 5.50 -18.73
C ASN A 144 1.07 4.40 -18.50
N VAL A 145 1.02 3.82 -17.29
CA VAL A 145 0.11 2.73 -16.94
C VAL A 145 -0.95 3.16 -15.91
N TRP A 146 -0.54 3.93 -14.90
CA TRP A 146 -1.39 4.40 -13.79
C TRP A 146 -1.73 5.89 -13.84
N GLY A 147 -1.10 6.66 -14.74
CA GLY A 147 -1.35 8.11 -14.87
C GLY A 147 -0.61 8.98 -13.85
N ASN A 148 0.09 8.39 -12.88
CA ASN A 148 0.89 9.12 -11.90
C ASN A 148 2.34 8.59 -11.84
N ARG A 149 3.29 9.50 -11.61
CA ARG A 149 4.70 9.19 -11.50
C ARG A 149 5.04 8.62 -10.11
N VAL A 150 5.75 7.48 -10.09
CA VAL A 150 6.22 6.78 -8.90
C VAL A 150 7.72 6.54 -9.03
N SER A 151 8.52 7.15 -8.16
CA SER A 151 9.99 7.27 -8.31
C SER A 151 10.72 5.94 -8.49
N TYR A 152 10.27 4.87 -7.83
CA TYR A 152 10.90 3.55 -7.89
C TYR A 152 10.33 2.63 -9.00
N LEU A 153 9.23 2.99 -9.67
CA LEU A 153 8.64 2.23 -10.79
C LEU A 153 9.00 2.90 -12.10
N ARG A 154 10.23 2.67 -12.57
CA ARG A 154 10.79 3.27 -13.77
C ARG A 154 11.01 2.23 -14.86
N ARG A 155 10.99 2.68 -16.12
CA ARG A 155 11.34 1.86 -17.27
C ARG A 155 12.81 1.41 -17.20
N VAL A 156 13.03 0.09 -17.28
CA VAL A 156 14.35 -0.55 -17.39
C VAL A 156 14.38 -1.51 -18.58
N GLU A 157 15.51 -1.56 -19.28
CA GLU A 157 15.72 -2.52 -20.36
C GLU A 157 16.00 -3.91 -19.79
N CYS A 158 15.12 -4.88 -20.05
CA CYS A 158 15.21 -6.23 -19.53
C CYS A 158 15.50 -7.23 -20.65
N ASN A 159 16.79 -7.51 -20.84
CA ASN A 159 17.28 -8.52 -21.78
C ASN A 159 17.16 -9.97 -21.26
N TYR A 160 16.75 -10.15 -20.00
CA TYR A 160 16.73 -11.45 -19.32
C TYR A 160 15.46 -12.29 -19.54
N CYS A 161 14.41 -11.73 -20.15
CA CYS A 161 13.14 -12.46 -20.41
C CYS A 161 13.00 -12.94 -21.86
N LYS A 162 14.07 -12.94 -22.66
CA LYS A 162 14.06 -13.31 -24.08
C LYS A 162 13.67 -14.75 -24.34
N ASP A 163 13.99 -15.65 -23.42
CA ASP A 163 13.66 -17.07 -23.49
C ASP A 163 12.24 -17.37 -22.96
N SER A 164 11.50 -16.34 -22.52
CA SER A 164 10.13 -16.54 -22.04
C SER A 164 9.19 -16.93 -23.19
N PRO A 165 8.15 -17.74 -22.93
CA PRO A 165 7.14 -18.06 -23.92
C PRO A 165 6.28 -16.85 -24.32
N TYR A 166 6.50 -15.71 -23.66
CA TYR A 166 5.81 -14.44 -23.89
C TYR A 166 6.69 -13.41 -24.59
N TRP A 167 7.92 -13.75 -25.01
CA TRP A 167 8.80 -12.80 -25.70
C TRP A 167 8.15 -12.25 -26.96
N ARG A 168 7.52 -13.13 -27.74
CA ARG A 168 6.76 -12.78 -28.94
C ARG A 168 5.66 -13.80 -29.17
N VAL A 169 4.42 -13.36 -29.06
CA VAL A 169 3.22 -14.20 -29.19
C VAL A 169 2.34 -13.67 -30.30
N THR A 170 2.00 -14.55 -31.23
CA THR A 170 1.06 -14.24 -32.30
C THR A 170 -0.33 -14.77 -31.97
N ARG A 171 -1.35 -13.96 -32.19
CA ARG A 171 -2.76 -14.34 -32.02
C ARG A 171 -3.59 -13.87 -33.21
N THR A 172 -4.21 -14.82 -33.90
CA THR A 172 -5.06 -14.55 -35.06
C THR A 172 -6.53 -14.66 -34.66
N PHE A 173 -7.31 -13.66 -35.03
CA PHE A 173 -8.76 -13.63 -34.81
C PHE A 173 -9.48 -13.42 -36.13
N SER A 174 -10.49 -14.24 -36.40
CA SER A 174 -11.44 -13.93 -37.48
C SER A 174 -12.23 -12.66 -37.16
N ILE A 175 -12.73 -11.99 -38.18
CA ILE A 175 -13.58 -10.79 -37.99
C ILE A 175 -14.80 -11.09 -37.11
N ARG A 176 -15.38 -12.29 -37.24
CA ARG A 176 -16.49 -12.75 -36.39
C ARG A 176 -16.08 -12.84 -34.92
N GLN A 177 -14.87 -13.34 -34.63
CA GLN A 177 -14.35 -13.41 -33.26
C GLN A 177 -14.10 -12.02 -32.68
N LEU A 178 -13.57 -11.07 -33.48
CA LEU A 178 -13.37 -9.68 -33.05
C LEU A 178 -14.71 -9.00 -32.74
N LYS A 179 -15.70 -9.12 -33.63
CA LYS A 179 -17.07 -8.62 -33.40
C LYS A 179 -17.64 -9.13 -32.09
N LYS A 180 -17.58 -10.45 -31.87
CA LYS A 180 -18.10 -11.09 -30.66
C LYS A 180 -17.35 -10.66 -29.40
N ARG A 181 -16.02 -10.61 -29.42
CA ARG A 181 -15.19 -10.37 -28.23
C ARG A 181 -15.11 -8.89 -27.83
N LEU A 182 -15.14 -7.99 -28.80
CA LEU A 182 -15.02 -6.55 -28.56
C LEU A 182 -16.38 -5.85 -28.49
N GLY A 183 -17.49 -6.54 -28.80
CA GLY A 183 -18.83 -5.95 -28.80
C GLY A 183 -19.01 -4.84 -29.84
N ILE A 184 -18.13 -4.78 -30.84
CA ILE A 184 -18.16 -3.76 -31.89
C ILE A 184 -19.17 -4.11 -32.97
N ASN A 185 -19.81 -3.10 -33.55
CA ASN A 185 -20.61 -3.31 -34.75
C ASN A 185 -19.73 -3.11 -35.98
N LEU A 186 -19.30 -4.22 -36.57
CA LEU A 186 -18.71 -4.21 -37.91
C LEU A 186 -19.82 -4.54 -38.90
N ASP A 187 -20.01 -3.65 -39.87
CA ASP A 187 -20.95 -3.85 -40.96
C ASP A 187 -20.59 -5.15 -41.69
N GLU A 188 -21.49 -6.12 -41.64
CA GLU A 188 -21.31 -7.40 -42.33
C GLU A 188 -21.41 -7.23 -43.85
N ASN A 189 -22.01 -6.11 -44.32
CA ASN A 189 -22.02 -5.69 -45.73
C ASN A 189 -20.73 -4.95 -46.14
N TYR A 190 -19.60 -5.22 -45.47
CA TYR A 190 -18.28 -4.85 -45.97
C TYR A 190 -17.94 -5.46 -47.34
N PHE A 191 -18.79 -6.34 -47.88
CA PHE A 191 -18.69 -6.96 -49.20
C PHE A 191 -18.62 -5.96 -50.37
N ASP A 192 -19.06 -4.71 -50.18
CA ASP A 192 -18.99 -3.67 -51.21
C ASP A 192 -17.79 -2.72 -51.08
N LYS A 193 -17.08 -2.74 -49.94
CA LYS A 193 -15.85 -1.96 -49.79
C LYS A 193 -14.67 -2.75 -50.34
N ARG A 194 -14.45 -2.58 -51.64
CA ARG A 194 -13.30 -3.10 -52.39
C ARG A 194 -11.95 -2.52 -51.92
N GLU A 195 -11.87 -1.75 -50.85
CA GLU A 195 -10.62 -1.10 -50.46
C GLU A 195 -10.28 -1.38 -48.99
N VAL A 196 -9.09 -1.95 -48.80
CA VAL A 196 -8.38 -2.02 -47.52
C VAL A 196 -7.22 -1.02 -47.66
N PRO A 197 -7.37 0.22 -47.13
CA PRO A 197 -6.37 1.27 -47.31
C PRO A 197 -4.96 0.79 -46.98
N GLY A 198 -4.02 1.04 -47.90
CA GLY A 198 -2.61 0.67 -47.78
C GLY A 198 -2.28 -0.80 -48.08
N LEU A 199 -3.27 -1.69 -48.20
CA LEU A 199 -3.06 -3.10 -48.54
C LEU A 199 -3.62 -3.44 -49.92
N VAL A 200 -4.89 -3.17 -50.17
CA VAL A 200 -5.52 -3.31 -51.49
C VAL A 200 -6.52 -2.18 -51.69
N ASP A 201 -6.18 -1.18 -52.49
CA ASP A 201 -7.01 0.02 -52.65
C ASP A 201 -6.81 0.70 -54.01
N LYS A 202 -7.40 1.90 -54.19
CA LYS A 202 -7.41 2.66 -55.46
C LYS A 202 -7.92 1.83 -56.64
N VAL A 203 -9.01 1.09 -56.43
CA VAL A 203 -9.53 0.11 -57.39
C VAL A 203 -10.27 0.81 -58.51
N GLN A 204 -9.74 0.74 -59.73
CA GLN A 204 -10.43 1.18 -60.93
C GLN A 204 -11.15 -0.01 -61.56
N SER A 205 -12.46 0.09 -61.76
CA SER A 205 -13.28 -0.99 -62.31
C SER A 205 -13.97 -0.60 -63.62
N THR A 206 -14.31 -1.59 -64.45
CA THR A 206 -15.23 -1.41 -65.59
C THR A 206 -16.68 -1.23 -65.08
N PRO A 207 -17.61 -0.74 -65.92
CA PRO A 207 -19.04 -0.75 -65.59
C PRO A 207 -19.59 -2.15 -65.28
N SER A 208 -19.01 -3.21 -65.86
CA SER A 208 -19.35 -4.60 -65.56
C SER A 208 -18.74 -5.13 -64.25
N GLY A 209 -18.03 -4.29 -63.49
CA GLY A 209 -17.43 -4.63 -62.20
C GLY A 209 -16.08 -5.36 -62.26
N ARG A 210 -15.42 -5.44 -63.42
CA ARG A 210 -14.08 -6.06 -63.57
C ARG A 210 -12.99 -5.08 -63.18
N VAL A 211 -11.99 -5.53 -62.44
CA VAL A 211 -10.81 -4.73 -62.06
C VAL A 211 -10.00 -4.39 -63.31
N LYS A 212 -9.79 -3.11 -63.55
CA LYS A 212 -8.86 -2.58 -64.57
C LYS A 212 -7.48 -2.35 -63.97
N ARG A 213 -7.44 -1.64 -62.85
CA ARG A 213 -6.22 -1.37 -62.09
C ARG A 213 -6.51 -1.43 -60.61
N VAL A 214 -5.54 -1.89 -59.84
CA VAL A 214 -5.60 -1.93 -58.37
C VAL A 214 -4.21 -1.72 -57.82
N ARG A 215 -4.12 -1.00 -56.70
CA ARG A 215 -2.88 -0.94 -55.92
C ARG A 215 -2.89 -2.05 -54.88
N ILE A 216 -1.84 -2.86 -54.85
CA ILE A 216 -1.61 -3.88 -53.82
C ILE A 216 -0.27 -3.55 -53.16
N GLY A 217 -0.31 -3.17 -51.89
CA GLY A 217 0.85 -2.62 -51.18
C GLY A 217 1.34 -1.31 -51.83
N ASP A 218 2.59 -1.31 -52.28
CA ASP A 218 3.28 -0.18 -52.93
C ASP A 218 3.20 -0.20 -54.46
N MET A 219 2.70 -1.28 -55.06
CA MET A 219 2.66 -1.47 -56.51
C MET A 219 1.26 -1.31 -57.11
N VAL A 220 1.19 -0.83 -58.35
CA VAL A 220 -0.05 -0.76 -59.14
C VAL A 220 0.00 -1.84 -60.21
N PHE A 221 -1.07 -2.65 -60.27
CA PHE A 221 -1.21 -3.74 -61.22
C PHE A 221 -2.40 -3.50 -62.15
N ASP A 222 -2.28 -3.92 -63.40
CA ASP A 222 -3.45 -4.12 -64.25
C ASP A 222 -4.21 -5.37 -63.79
N GLY A 223 -5.54 -5.37 -63.97
CA GLY A 223 -6.38 -6.48 -63.50
C GLY A 223 -6.05 -7.82 -64.15
N ALA A 224 -5.52 -7.80 -65.38
CA ALA A 224 -5.04 -9.00 -66.07
C ALA A 224 -3.80 -9.60 -65.38
N ASP A 225 -2.90 -8.75 -64.87
CA ASP A 225 -1.72 -9.19 -64.14
C ASP A 225 -2.12 -9.79 -62.80
N VAL A 226 -3.03 -9.14 -62.06
CA VAL A 226 -3.56 -9.71 -60.80
C VAL A 226 -4.20 -11.07 -61.04
N LYS A 227 -5.00 -11.19 -62.11
CA LYS A 227 -5.61 -12.46 -62.49
C LYS A 227 -4.56 -13.53 -62.75
N LYS A 228 -3.53 -13.22 -63.53
CA LYS A 228 -2.47 -14.17 -63.90
C LYS A 228 -1.58 -14.54 -62.71
N LEU A 229 -1.13 -13.55 -61.94
CA LEU A 229 -0.18 -13.70 -60.84
C LEU A 229 -0.80 -14.41 -59.64
N LEU A 230 -2.10 -14.18 -59.37
CA LEU A 230 -2.83 -14.82 -58.26
C LEU A 230 -3.70 -15.99 -58.71
N ASP A 231 -3.54 -16.45 -59.95
CA ASP A 231 -4.29 -17.56 -60.56
C ASP A 231 -5.81 -17.46 -60.38
N LEU A 232 -6.37 -16.28 -60.66
CA LEU A 232 -7.80 -16.05 -60.54
C LEU A 232 -8.54 -16.47 -61.82
N PRO A 233 -9.75 -17.04 -61.72
CA PRO A 233 -10.54 -17.37 -62.90
C PRO A 233 -10.95 -16.13 -63.73
N SER A 234 -11.06 -14.96 -63.09
CA SER A 234 -11.60 -13.74 -63.71
C SER A 234 -11.06 -12.46 -63.06
N THR A 235 -11.05 -11.37 -63.81
CA THR A 235 -10.80 -10.01 -63.29
C THR A 235 -12.02 -9.41 -62.59
N ARG A 236 -13.18 -10.08 -62.63
CA ARG A 236 -14.36 -9.72 -61.82
C ARG A 236 -14.23 -10.36 -60.43
N CYS A 237 -13.36 -9.80 -59.60
CA CYS A 237 -13.09 -10.29 -58.25
C CYS A 237 -13.33 -9.21 -57.19
N SER A 238 -13.47 -9.66 -55.94
CA SER A 238 -13.48 -8.84 -54.73
C SER A 238 -12.66 -9.56 -53.65
N TRP A 239 -12.30 -8.85 -52.59
CA TRP A 239 -11.50 -9.38 -51.48
C TRP A 239 -12.12 -8.97 -50.14
N LYS A 240 -11.76 -9.70 -49.10
CA LYS A 240 -12.17 -9.43 -47.73
C LYS A 240 -11.05 -9.75 -46.76
N VAL A 241 -10.94 -8.97 -45.69
CA VAL A 241 -10.10 -9.34 -44.54
C VAL A 241 -10.82 -10.46 -43.80
N SER A 242 -10.25 -11.66 -43.79
CA SER A 242 -10.82 -12.83 -43.10
C SER A 242 -10.44 -12.87 -41.63
N SER A 243 -9.23 -12.40 -41.31
CA SER A 243 -8.67 -12.39 -39.96
C SER A 243 -7.65 -11.27 -39.78
N ILE A 244 -7.44 -10.86 -38.53
CA ILE A 244 -6.37 -9.96 -38.12
C ILE A 244 -5.47 -10.73 -37.16
N THR A 245 -4.17 -10.61 -37.38
CA THR A 245 -3.13 -11.22 -36.57
C THR A 245 -2.43 -10.15 -35.75
N PHE A 246 -2.43 -10.31 -34.43
CA PHE A 246 -1.70 -9.46 -33.49
C PHE A 246 -0.40 -10.15 -33.10
N GLU A 247 0.71 -9.42 -33.21
CA GLU A 247 1.99 -9.78 -32.60
C GLU A 247 2.12 -8.99 -31.30
N VAL A 248 2.29 -9.70 -30.18
CA VAL A 248 2.33 -9.14 -28.84
C VAL A 248 3.63 -9.55 -28.18
N MET A 249 4.30 -8.62 -27.52
CA MET A 249 5.49 -8.89 -26.71
C MET A 249 5.15 -8.64 -25.24
N GLY A 250 5.58 -9.54 -24.37
CA GLY A 250 5.30 -9.48 -22.93
C GLY A 250 3.93 -10.04 -22.52
N ALA A 251 3.71 -10.07 -21.21
CA ALA A 251 2.50 -10.51 -20.54
C ALA A 251 2.38 -9.82 -19.16
N GLY A 252 1.33 -9.01 -19.00
CA GLY A 252 1.03 -8.28 -17.77
C GLY A 252 1.15 -6.77 -17.96
N HIS A 253 1.11 -6.01 -16.86
CA HIS A 253 1.02 -4.54 -16.89
C HIS A 253 2.37 -3.83 -17.11
N GLY A 254 3.50 -4.54 -17.09
CA GLY A 254 4.82 -3.98 -17.41
C GLY A 254 5.51 -3.19 -16.29
N LEU A 255 4.85 -2.95 -15.16
CA LEU A 255 5.43 -2.22 -14.02
C LEU A 255 6.23 -3.14 -13.09
N GLY A 256 7.32 -2.59 -12.53
CA GLY A 256 8.13 -3.24 -11.51
C GLY A 256 8.77 -4.55 -12.00
N MET A 257 8.77 -5.57 -11.15
CA MET A 257 9.54 -6.78 -11.39
C MET A 257 8.95 -7.66 -12.51
N CYS A 258 9.76 -7.93 -13.52
CA CYS A 258 9.47 -8.93 -14.57
C CYS A 258 9.85 -10.32 -14.06
N GLN A 259 8.88 -11.22 -13.85
CA GLN A 259 9.11 -12.54 -13.26
C GLN A 259 10.04 -13.43 -14.10
N TYR A 260 9.84 -13.49 -15.42
CA TYR A 260 10.77 -14.23 -16.30
C TYR A 260 12.14 -13.57 -16.40
N GLY A 261 12.22 -12.25 -16.25
CA GLY A 261 13.49 -11.54 -16.22
C GLY A 261 14.25 -11.80 -14.92
N ALA A 262 13.58 -11.79 -13.77
CA ALA A 262 14.14 -12.22 -12.48
C ALA A 262 14.64 -13.67 -12.53
N ARG A 263 13.90 -14.58 -13.19
CA ARG A 263 14.39 -15.94 -13.50
C ARG A 263 15.67 -15.91 -14.33
N GLY A 264 15.72 -15.12 -15.40
CA GLY A 264 16.90 -15.03 -16.26
C GLY A 264 18.13 -14.51 -15.51
N MET A 265 17.96 -13.47 -14.69
CA MET A 265 19.02 -12.97 -13.80
C MET A 265 19.45 -14.04 -12.79
N ALA A 266 18.52 -14.70 -12.12
CA ALA A 266 18.84 -15.75 -11.16
C ALA A 266 19.59 -16.93 -11.80
N LEU A 267 19.26 -17.32 -13.04
CA LEU A 267 20.00 -18.35 -13.80
C LEU A 267 21.44 -17.93 -14.15
N LEU A 268 21.70 -16.62 -14.26
CA LEU A 268 23.03 -16.05 -14.47
C LEU A 268 23.81 -15.83 -13.17
N GLY A 269 23.22 -16.15 -12.01
CA GLY A 269 23.88 -16.06 -10.71
C GLY A 269 23.78 -14.71 -10.01
N PHE A 270 22.93 -13.80 -10.49
CA PHE A 270 22.67 -12.54 -9.80
C PHE A 270 22.01 -12.79 -8.43
N PRO A 271 22.49 -12.15 -7.35
CA PRO A 271 21.88 -12.27 -6.03
C PRO A 271 20.54 -11.52 -5.94
N LEU A 272 19.74 -11.86 -4.93
CA LEU A 272 18.43 -11.28 -4.64
C LEU A 272 18.39 -9.74 -4.71
N ASP A 273 19.34 -9.07 -4.06
CA ASP A 273 19.40 -7.62 -3.95
C ASP A 273 19.63 -6.96 -5.32
N GLU A 274 20.54 -7.50 -6.14
CA GLU A 274 20.76 -7.04 -7.51
C GLU A 274 19.53 -7.24 -8.40
N ILE A 275 18.82 -8.38 -8.27
CA ILE A 275 17.57 -8.63 -9.01
C ILE A 275 16.52 -7.57 -8.66
N LEU A 276 16.30 -7.30 -7.38
CA LEU A 276 15.28 -6.36 -6.94
C LEU A 276 15.64 -4.91 -7.25
N LYS A 277 16.88 -4.50 -6.99
CA LYS A 277 17.38 -3.14 -7.29
C LYS A 277 17.44 -2.85 -8.79
N PHE A 278 17.57 -3.88 -9.63
CA PHE A 278 17.43 -3.74 -11.07
C PHE A 278 16.02 -3.32 -11.50
N TYR A 279 14.98 -3.87 -10.88
CA TYR A 279 13.58 -3.59 -11.24
C TYR A 279 12.96 -2.41 -10.50
N PHE A 280 13.49 -2.06 -9.33
CA PHE A 280 12.96 -0.98 -8.50
C PHE A 280 14.06 0.05 -8.20
N THR A 281 13.91 1.25 -8.73
CA THR A 281 14.95 2.28 -8.67
C THR A 281 15.06 2.91 -7.28
N GLY A 282 16.26 2.91 -6.69
CA GLY A 282 16.57 3.61 -5.44
C GLY A 282 15.94 2.99 -4.19
N VAL A 283 15.55 1.72 -4.26
CA VAL A 283 14.98 0.99 -3.13
C VAL A 283 16.05 0.32 -2.29
N GLU A 284 15.73 0.08 -1.03
CA GLU A 284 16.54 -0.71 -0.11
C GLU A 284 15.77 -1.93 0.38
N LEU A 285 16.52 -2.97 0.77
CA LEU A 285 15.96 -4.12 1.47
C LEU A 285 16.05 -3.83 2.97
N SER A 286 14.91 -3.92 3.66
CA SER A 286 14.83 -3.71 5.10
C SER A 286 14.03 -4.81 5.76
N GLU A 287 14.30 -5.05 7.03
CA GLU A 287 13.50 -5.96 7.85
C GLU A 287 12.27 -5.21 8.36
N VAL A 288 11.11 -5.85 8.26
CA VAL A 288 9.85 -5.33 8.80
C VAL A 288 9.97 -5.24 10.31
N GLU A 289 9.93 -4.04 10.86
CA GLU A 289 9.74 -3.84 12.29
C GLU A 289 8.32 -4.26 12.67
N LYS A 290 8.18 -5.47 13.22
CA LYS A 290 6.87 -6.02 13.59
C LYS A 290 6.40 -5.34 14.89
N PRO A 291 5.17 -4.79 14.94
CA PRO A 291 4.51 -4.52 16.21
C PRO A 291 4.43 -5.84 16.97
N THR A 292 5.01 -5.88 18.17
CA THR A 292 4.97 -7.07 19.04
C THR A 292 4.14 -6.74 20.28
N VAL A 293 3.74 -7.76 21.04
CA VAL A 293 3.16 -7.54 22.38
C VAL A 293 4.09 -6.69 23.24
N ALA A 294 5.41 -6.86 23.09
CA ALA A 294 6.43 -6.11 23.83
C ALA A 294 6.67 -4.68 23.31
N LYS A 295 6.48 -4.46 22.00
CA LYS A 295 6.62 -3.15 21.35
C LYS A 295 5.43 -2.89 20.41
N PRO A 296 4.25 -2.57 20.97
CA PRO A 296 3.02 -2.41 20.21
C PRO A 296 3.01 -1.14 19.35
N LEU A 297 3.94 -0.20 19.59
CA LEU A 297 4.04 1.06 18.86
C LEU A 297 5.29 1.11 17.95
N ALA A 298 5.95 -0.04 17.70
CA ALA A 298 7.07 -0.13 16.78
C ALA A 298 6.71 0.45 15.40
N GLY A 299 7.59 1.29 14.85
CA GLY A 299 7.40 1.98 13.58
C GLY A 299 6.46 3.19 13.62
N LYS A 300 5.80 3.50 14.75
CA LYS A 300 4.90 4.66 14.87
C LYS A 300 5.66 5.92 15.27
N VAL A 301 5.29 7.03 14.66
CA VAL A 301 5.75 8.38 15.00
C VAL A 301 4.67 9.08 15.82
N VAL A 302 4.94 9.37 17.08
CA VAL A 302 3.99 10.08 17.95
C VAL A 302 4.53 11.47 18.24
N ALA A 303 3.82 12.51 17.79
CA ALA A 303 4.12 13.86 18.23
C ALA A 303 3.50 14.10 19.61
N VAL A 304 4.34 14.49 20.56
CA VAL A 304 3.90 14.87 21.90
C VAL A 304 4.14 16.36 22.06
N ASP A 305 3.06 17.07 22.37
CA ASP A 305 3.04 18.51 22.35
C ASP A 305 2.73 19.06 23.76
N PRO A 306 3.75 19.48 24.53
CA PRO A 306 3.52 20.09 25.83
C PRO A 306 2.89 21.49 25.66
N GLY A 307 1.63 21.64 26.06
CA GLY A 307 0.84 22.88 26.05
C GLY A 307 1.55 24.05 26.71
N ARG A 308 1.50 25.23 26.07
CA ARG A 308 2.05 26.50 26.59
C ARG A 308 3.53 26.44 26.94
N GLY A 309 4.08 27.45 27.61
CA GLY A 309 5.47 27.50 28.06
C GLY A 309 6.01 28.92 28.16
N GLY A 310 7.03 29.11 29.00
CA GLY A 310 7.65 30.42 29.22
C GLY A 310 6.66 31.51 29.64
N GLU A 311 6.63 32.61 28.89
CA GLU A 311 5.80 33.80 29.18
C GLU A 311 4.29 33.61 28.92
N ALA A 312 3.88 32.55 28.21
CA ALA A 312 2.46 32.28 27.91
C ALA A 312 1.77 31.37 28.93
N ASN A 313 2.37 31.20 30.11
CA ASN A 313 1.89 30.30 31.15
C ASN A 313 0.73 30.90 31.95
N HIS A 314 -0.25 30.06 32.26
CA HIS A 314 -1.09 30.28 33.43
C HIS A 314 -0.39 29.71 34.67
N CYS A 315 -0.70 30.31 35.82
CA CYS A 315 -0.33 29.78 37.12
C CYS A 315 -1.59 29.49 37.89
N GLY A 316 -1.64 28.33 38.56
CA GLY A 316 -2.68 28.05 39.54
C GLY A 316 -2.55 28.95 40.78
N PRO A 317 -3.55 28.95 41.66
CA PRO A 317 -3.58 29.77 42.88
C PRO A 317 -2.39 29.52 43.82
N MET A 318 -1.77 28.34 43.79
CA MET A 318 -0.57 27.99 44.56
C MET A 318 0.74 28.28 43.81
N GLY A 319 0.67 28.82 42.59
CA GLY A 319 1.81 29.24 41.78
C GLY A 319 2.38 28.16 40.86
N LEU A 320 1.70 27.03 40.70
CA LEU A 320 2.14 25.97 39.79
C LEU A 320 1.95 26.40 38.33
N SER A 321 3.02 26.30 37.52
CA SER A 321 3.03 26.69 36.11
C SER A 321 2.42 25.62 35.20
N GLU A 322 1.45 25.99 34.36
CA GLU A 322 0.83 25.08 33.38
C GLU A 322 1.87 24.45 32.43
N GLY A 323 2.75 25.28 31.86
CA GLY A 323 3.78 24.82 30.93
C GLY A 323 4.81 23.89 31.56
N TYR A 324 5.08 24.04 32.86
CA TYR A 324 5.93 23.10 33.61
C TYR A 324 5.22 21.75 33.77
N VAL A 325 3.97 21.75 34.24
CA VAL A 325 3.18 20.53 34.43
C VAL A 325 3.03 19.76 33.12
N ASN A 326 2.64 20.45 32.04
CA ASN A 326 2.47 19.84 30.72
C ASN A 326 3.78 19.23 30.21
N LEU A 327 4.93 19.88 30.44
CA LEU A 327 6.23 19.36 30.04
C LEU A 327 6.61 18.09 30.81
N GLU A 328 6.36 18.05 32.11
CA GLU A 328 6.69 16.89 32.93
C GLU A 328 5.83 15.67 32.58
N ILE A 329 4.53 15.86 32.34
CA ILE A 329 3.66 14.79 31.84
C ILE A 329 4.13 14.33 30.46
N ALA A 330 4.46 15.26 29.56
CA ALA A 330 4.92 14.94 28.21
C ALA A 330 6.25 14.18 28.19
N ARG A 331 7.21 14.53 29.06
CA ARG A 331 8.48 13.80 29.19
C ARG A 331 8.29 12.38 29.72
N ALA A 332 7.40 12.21 30.70
CA ALA A 332 7.04 10.88 31.18
C ALA A 332 6.40 10.04 30.07
N LEU A 333 5.48 10.64 29.31
CA LEU A 333 4.84 10.00 28.16
C LEU A 333 5.85 9.66 27.06
N GLU A 334 6.77 10.56 26.71
CA GLU A 334 7.84 10.33 25.74
C GLU A 334 8.67 9.11 26.12
N ALA A 335 9.16 9.04 27.35
CA ALA A 335 9.98 7.92 27.81
C ALA A 335 9.25 6.58 27.69
N MET A 336 7.95 6.55 28.03
CA MET A 336 7.13 5.34 27.94
C MET A 336 6.81 4.96 26.48
N LEU A 337 6.48 5.93 25.62
CA LEU A 337 6.25 5.70 24.19
C LEU A 337 7.48 5.13 23.49
N VAL A 338 8.67 5.65 23.81
CA VAL A 338 9.95 5.14 23.30
C VAL A 338 10.19 3.70 23.75
N GLN A 339 9.89 3.36 25.02
CA GLN A 339 9.96 1.98 25.51
C GLN A 339 9.05 1.03 24.74
N GLU A 340 7.87 1.48 24.35
CA GLU A 340 6.87 0.72 23.58
C GLU A 340 7.18 0.67 22.06
N GLY A 341 8.30 1.29 21.64
CA GLY A 341 8.84 1.21 20.28
C GLY A 341 8.52 2.39 19.37
N ALA A 342 7.83 3.42 19.85
CA ALA A 342 7.50 4.59 19.04
C ALA A 342 8.70 5.53 18.87
N ARG A 343 8.80 6.20 17.72
CA ARG A 343 9.61 7.40 17.54
C ARG A 343 8.82 8.60 18.04
N VAL A 344 9.29 9.24 19.11
CA VAL A 344 8.60 10.41 19.69
C VAL A 344 9.19 11.71 19.15
N VAL A 345 8.32 12.67 18.87
CA VAL A 345 8.70 14.02 18.45
C VAL A 345 8.09 15.03 19.42
N MET A 346 8.94 15.64 20.24
CA MET A 346 8.53 16.69 21.17
C MET A 346 8.50 18.05 20.47
N THR A 347 7.41 18.81 20.61
CA THR A 347 7.37 20.19 20.05
C THR A 347 8.28 21.16 20.83
N ARG A 348 8.52 20.89 22.10
CA ARG A 348 9.52 21.55 22.97
C ARG A 348 10.03 20.58 24.04
N ASP A 349 11.28 20.75 24.44
CA ASP A 349 11.97 19.95 25.46
C ASP A 349 12.24 20.74 26.76
N LYS A 350 11.97 22.05 26.76
CA LYS A 350 12.13 22.98 27.89
C LYS A 350 10.84 23.74 28.17
N ASN A 351 10.73 24.35 29.35
CA ASN A 351 9.61 25.23 29.71
C ASN A 351 9.82 26.63 29.11
N GLU A 352 9.85 26.70 27.79
CA GLU A 352 10.04 27.91 27.00
C GLU A 352 8.81 28.22 26.16
N TYR A 353 8.66 29.48 25.76
CA TYR A 353 7.60 29.87 24.84
C TYR A 353 7.94 29.39 23.43
N LYS A 354 7.01 28.66 22.82
CA LYS A 354 6.97 28.40 21.37
C LYS A 354 5.58 28.71 20.84
N SER A 355 5.53 29.40 19.71
CA SER A 355 4.25 29.78 19.11
C SER A 355 3.51 28.55 18.56
N LEU A 356 2.19 28.64 18.45
CA LEU A 356 1.36 27.57 17.87
C LEU A 356 1.79 27.20 16.43
N PRO A 357 2.07 28.16 15.51
CA PRO A 357 2.57 27.82 14.17
C PRO A 357 3.90 27.05 14.17
N GLU A 358 4.83 27.38 15.07
CA GLU A 358 6.11 26.65 15.18
C GLU A 358 5.90 25.23 15.66
N ARG A 359 5.03 25.02 16.66
CA ARG A 359 4.69 23.69 17.18
C ARG A 359 4.05 22.83 16.10
N VAL A 360 3.07 23.37 15.37
CA VAL A 360 2.41 22.69 14.23
C VAL A 360 3.40 22.37 13.12
N LYS A 361 4.32 23.29 12.81
CA LYS A 361 5.37 23.04 11.81
C LYS A 361 6.23 21.83 12.18
N ILE A 362 6.69 21.75 13.43
CA ILE A 362 7.47 20.59 13.93
C ILE A 362 6.67 19.30 13.77
N ILE A 363 5.40 19.30 14.17
CA ILE A 363 4.51 18.14 14.06
C ILE A 363 4.39 17.68 12.60
N ASN A 364 4.02 18.61 11.70
CA ASN A 364 3.75 18.30 10.30
C ASN A 364 5.02 17.88 9.52
N GLU A 365 6.17 18.51 9.78
CA GLU A 365 7.45 18.14 9.16
C GLU A 365 7.92 16.76 9.61
N SER A 366 7.58 16.36 10.84
CA SER A 366 7.95 15.05 11.38
C SER A 366 7.15 13.89 10.81
N ARG A 367 6.05 14.18 10.09
CA ARG A 367 5.07 13.20 9.58
C ARG A 367 4.58 12.27 10.68
N ALA A 368 4.16 12.85 11.80
CA ALA A 368 3.62 12.09 12.91
C ALA A 368 2.35 11.30 12.49
N ASP A 369 2.21 10.08 12.99
CA ASP A 369 1.04 9.24 12.76
C ASP A 369 -0.14 9.68 13.65
N ILE A 370 0.16 10.19 14.84
CA ILE A 370 -0.79 10.85 15.74
C ILE A 370 -0.10 11.99 16.49
N THR A 371 -0.90 12.93 16.99
CA THR A 371 -0.45 14.02 17.85
C THR A 371 -1.24 14.05 19.16
N VAL A 372 -0.52 14.10 20.29
CA VAL A 372 -1.10 14.27 21.62
C VAL A 372 -0.61 15.59 22.22
N SER A 373 -1.52 16.55 22.34
CA SER A 373 -1.25 17.86 22.93
C SER A 373 -1.74 17.91 24.38
N ILE A 374 -0.83 18.13 25.33
CA ILE A 374 -1.10 18.01 26.77
C ILE A 374 -1.32 19.40 27.37
N HIS A 375 -2.44 19.59 28.05
CA HIS A 375 -2.88 20.85 28.60
C HIS A 375 -3.55 20.67 29.98
N GLN A 376 -3.86 21.78 30.64
CA GLN A 376 -4.70 21.80 31.84
C GLN A 376 -5.91 22.71 31.63
N ASN A 377 -7.01 22.38 32.28
CA ASN A 377 -8.18 23.25 32.38
C ASN A 377 -7.85 24.49 33.21
N PHE A 378 -8.51 25.59 32.86
CA PHE A 378 -8.46 26.83 33.64
C PHE A 378 -9.83 27.51 33.54
N TYR A 379 -10.55 27.55 34.65
CA TYR A 379 -11.87 28.16 34.76
C TYR A 379 -11.83 29.36 35.72
N SER A 380 -12.78 30.29 35.56
CA SER A 380 -12.94 31.42 36.49
C SER A 380 -13.52 31.00 37.84
N ASP A 381 -14.24 29.88 37.88
CA ASP A 381 -14.75 29.26 39.11
C ASP A 381 -13.74 28.20 39.60
N GLU A 382 -13.03 28.51 40.67
CA GLU A 382 -12.00 27.64 41.27
C GLU A 382 -12.55 26.33 41.87
N SER A 383 -13.87 26.20 42.02
CA SER A 383 -14.50 24.94 42.45
C SER A 383 -14.62 23.92 41.31
N MET A 384 -14.53 24.37 40.05
CA MET A 384 -14.63 23.50 38.88
C MET A 384 -13.33 22.71 38.70
N GLY A 385 -13.45 21.39 38.67
CA GLY A 385 -12.36 20.44 38.41
C GLY A 385 -12.73 19.44 37.32
N GLY A 386 -11.77 18.64 36.86
CA GLY A 386 -12.04 17.51 35.98
C GLY A 386 -11.16 17.43 34.73
N THR A 387 -11.33 16.32 34.01
CA THR A 387 -10.65 16.00 32.76
C THR A 387 -11.56 16.30 31.58
N GLU A 388 -11.05 16.96 30.54
CA GLU A 388 -11.74 17.12 29.26
C GLU A 388 -10.77 16.90 28.08
N ILE A 389 -11.30 16.44 26.95
CA ILE A 389 -10.50 16.20 25.75
C ILE A 389 -11.18 16.82 24.53
N PHE A 390 -10.37 17.40 23.65
CA PHE A 390 -10.84 17.99 22.40
C PHE A 390 -10.26 17.34 21.15
N TYR A 391 -11.06 17.28 20.10
CA TYR A 391 -10.66 16.90 18.74
C TYR A 391 -11.27 17.85 17.71
N PHE A 392 -10.72 17.86 16.48
CA PHE A 392 -11.21 18.72 15.41
C PHE A 392 -12.52 18.19 14.81
N PRO A 393 -13.53 19.04 14.54
CA PRO A 393 -14.75 18.61 13.84
C PRO A 393 -14.45 17.90 12.51
N GLY A 394 -14.95 16.67 12.35
CA GLY A 394 -14.75 15.85 11.15
C GLY A 394 -13.47 15.01 11.13
N ASP A 395 -12.60 15.10 12.13
CA ASP A 395 -11.46 14.17 12.30
C ASP A 395 -11.90 12.89 13.04
N GLU A 396 -12.41 11.90 12.29
CA GLU A 396 -12.86 10.62 12.85
C GLU A 396 -11.74 9.85 13.58
N ASN A 397 -10.50 9.95 13.10
CA ASN A 397 -9.37 9.29 13.74
C ASN A 397 -8.95 10.04 15.02
N GLY A 398 -8.95 11.37 15.01
CA GLY A 398 -8.74 12.21 16.20
C GLY A 398 -9.82 11.99 17.24
N ARG A 399 -11.09 11.83 16.83
CA ARG A 399 -12.20 11.43 17.70
C ARG A 399 -11.94 10.07 18.36
N ARG A 400 -11.57 9.06 17.57
CA ARG A 400 -11.26 7.72 18.08
C ARG A 400 -10.10 7.74 19.07
N LEU A 401 -9.00 8.42 18.73
CA LEU A 401 -7.86 8.62 19.61
C LEU A 401 -8.28 9.26 20.93
N SER A 402 -9.07 10.34 20.85
CA SER A 402 -9.57 11.08 22.01
C SER A 402 -10.43 10.21 22.93
N LEU A 403 -11.31 9.37 22.37
CA LEU A 403 -12.14 8.44 23.14
C LEU A 403 -11.31 7.37 23.86
N CYS A 404 -10.29 6.83 23.20
CA CYS A 404 -9.39 5.86 23.83
C CYS A 404 -8.60 6.49 24.99
N VAL A 405 -8.05 7.69 24.79
CA VAL A 405 -7.29 8.41 25.83
C VAL A 405 -8.19 8.85 26.99
N HIS A 406 -9.38 9.36 26.69
CA HIS A 406 -10.37 9.77 27.69
C HIS A 406 -10.74 8.64 28.65
N ARG A 407 -11.11 7.47 28.09
CA ARG A 407 -11.50 6.30 28.88
C ARG A 407 -10.45 5.92 29.92
N GLU A 408 -9.19 5.88 29.51
CA GLU A 408 -8.07 5.49 30.38
C GLU A 408 -7.79 6.56 31.44
N LEU A 409 -7.88 7.85 31.09
CA LEU A 409 -7.69 8.95 32.03
C LEU A 409 -8.76 8.99 33.12
N ILE A 410 -10.05 8.88 32.77
CA ILE A 410 -11.12 8.87 33.77
C ILE A 410 -10.98 7.68 34.72
N SER A 411 -10.67 6.50 34.19
CA SER A 411 -10.43 5.30 35.00
C SER A 411 -9.22 5.44 35.92
N ALA A 412 -8.17 6.13 35.49
CA ALA A 412 -6.92 6.24 36.25
C ALA A 412 -6.96 7.39 37.27
N LEU A 413 -7.45 8.56 36.89
CA LEU A 413 -7.33 9.78 37.71
C LEU A 413 -8.49 9.96 38.69
N ASN A 414 -9.65 9.35 38.41
CA ASN A 414 -10.85 9.46 39.25
C ASN A 414 -11.25 10.94 39.52
N LEU A 415 -11.09 11.80 38.51
CA LEU A 415 -11.56 13.18 38.52
C LEU A 415 -12.97 13.28 37.91
N ALA A 416 -13.57 14.47 37.97
CA ALA A 416 -14.82 14.74 37.28
C ALA A 416 -14.66 14.55 35.76
N ASP A 417 -15.64 13.90 35.15
CA ASP A 417 -15.67 13.61 33.72
C ASP A 417 -16.42 14.71 32.96
N HIS A 418 -15.70 15.52 32.17
CA HIS A 418 -16.29 16.51 31.27
C HIS A 418 -16.39 16.04 29.81
N GLY A 419 -15.99 14.79 29.53
CA GLY A 419 -16.17 14.14 28.25
C GLY A 419 -15.18 14.55 27.16
N VAL A 420 -15.45 14.02 25.95
CA VAL A 420 -14.74 14.32 24.70
C VAL A 420 -15.60 15.25 23.86
N LYS A 421 -15.05 16.38 23.43
CA LYS A 421 -15.78 17.46 22.74
C LYS A 421 -15.09 17.86 21.44
N GLU A 422 -15.87 18.42 20.52
CA GLU A 422 -15.34 19.07 19.33
C GLU A 422 -14.86 20.48 19.66
N ALA A 423 -13.71 20.89 19.12
CA ALA A 423 -13.25 22.27 19.21
C ALA A 423 -12.41 22.69 18.00
N ASP A 424 -12.61 23.94 17.57
CA ASP A 424 -11.84 24.57 16.51
C ASP A 424 -10.58 25.28 17.07
N LEU A 425 -9.69 24.50 17.70
CA LEU A 425 -8.41 24.98 18.20
C LEU A 425 -7.36 24.98 17.09
N TYR A 426 -6.50 25.99 17.02
CA TYR A 426 -5.47 26.12 15.97
C TYR A 426 -4.63 24.85 15.81
N ILE A 427 -4.17 24.23 16.92
CA ILE A 427 -3.35 23.02 16.84
C ILE A 427 -4.14 21.81 16.30
N LEU A 428 -5.43 21.70 16.64
CA LEU A 428 -6.31 20.65 16.13
C LEU A 428 -6.57 20.84 14.63
N ARG A 429 -6.79 22.08 14.20
CA ARG A 429 -7.13 22.43 12.81
C ARG A 429 -5.95 22.32 11.84
N GLU A 430 -4.75 22.73 12.26
CA GLU A 430 -3.60 22.89 11.36
C GLU A 430 -2.62 21.69 11.39
N THR A 431 -2.90 20.68 12.22
CA THR A 431 -2.12 19.45 12.29
C THR A 431 -2.61 18.45 11.23
N ASN A 432 -1.69 17.87 10.46
CA ASN A 432 -2.00 16.95 9.35
C ASN A 432 -2.23 15.49 9.78
N SER A 433 -1.98 15.18 11.05
CA SER A 433 -2.21 13.87 11.65
C SER A 433 -3.46 13.90 12.54
N PRO A 434 -4.11 12.76 12.84
CA PRO A 434 -5.07 12.66 13.93
C PRO A 434 -4.55 13.33 15.20
N CYS A 435 -5.30 14.29 15.74
CA CYS A 435 -4.82 15.14 16.83
C CYS A 435 -5.82 15.19 17.98
N THR A 436 -5.31 15.12 19.21
CA THR A 436 -6.10 15.25 20.43
C THR A 436 -5.46 16.28 21.37
N VAL A 437 -6.29 17.15 21.95
CA VAL A 437 -5.89 18.06 23.04
C VAL A 437 -6.46 17.50 24.34
N VAL A 438 -5.57 17.13 25.26
CA VAL A 438 -5.87 16.45 26.51
C VAL A 438 -5.72 17.44 27.66
N ASN A 439 -6.83 17.92 28.21
CA ASN A 439 -6.83 18.67 29.46
C ASN A 439 -6.91 17.68 30.63
N VAL A 440 -5.76 17.43 31.26
CA VAL A 440 -5.60 16.35 32.24
C VAL A 440 -6.42 16.61 33.51
N ALA A 441 -6.22 17.78 34.11
CA ALA A 441 -6.94 18.26 35.29
C ALA A 441 -7.09 19.79 35.21
N CYS A 442 -7.64 20.41 36.26
CA CYS A 442 -7.89 21.85 36.34
C CYS A 442 -6.87 22.57 37.21
N LEU A 443 -6.04 23.39 36.58
CA LEU A 443 -4.98 24.13 37.27
C LEU A 443 -5.53 25.26 38.15
N SER A 444 -6.70 25.80 37.84
CA SER A 444 -7.34 26.84 38.65
C SER A 444 -8.03 26.29 39.90
N ASN A 445 -8.19 24.97 40.03
CA ASN A 445 -8.76 24.34 41.21
C ASN A 445 -7.64 23.98 42.21
N PRO A 446 -7.62 24.53 43.43
CA PRO A 446 -6.52 24.29 44.38
C PRO A 446 -6.27 22.81 44.74
N GLU A 447 -7.32 21.98 44.79
CA GLU A 447 -7.16 20.55 45.09
C GLU A 447 -6.53 19.79 43.92
N GLU A 448 -6.94 20.10 42.68
CA GLU A 448 -6.35 19.50 41.49
C GLU A 448 -4.97 20.09 41.17
N GLU A 449 -4.70 21.35 41.47
CA GLU A 449 -3.35 21.94 41.42
C GLU A 449 -2.41 21.21 42.38
N ARG A 450 -2.88 20.90 43.60
CA ARG A 450 -2.12 20.10 44.56
C ARG A 450 -1.79 18.71 43.99
N LEU A 451 -2.76 18.04 43.36
CA LEU A 451 -2.51 16.77 42.66
C LEU A 451 -1.49 16.95 41.53
N LEU A 452 -1.63 17.96 40.68
CA LEU A 452 -0.69 18.24 39.57
C LEU A 452 0.73 18.56 40.06
N SER A 453 0.88 19.07 41.29
CA SER A 453 2.19 19.30 41.91
C SER A 453 2.91 18.00 42.27
N GLU A 454 2.16 16.92 42.52
CA GLU A 454 2.68 15.60 42.86
C GLU A 454 3.21 14.89 41.61
N ARG A 455 4.48 14.45 41.66
CA ARG A 455 5.12 13.74 40.54
C ARG A 455 4.38 12.44 40.17
N GLU A 456 3.92 11.70 41.17
CA GLU A 456 3.20 10.43 40.98
C GLU A 456 1.90 10.63 40.19
N PHE A 457 1.16 11.71 40.45
CA PHE A 457 -0.04 12.03 39.71
C PHE A 457 0.26 12.34 38.24
N ARG A 458 1.32 13.10 37.96
CA ARG A 458 1.76 13.39 36.58
C ARG A 458 2.19 12.13 35.83
N GLU A 459 2.93 11.23 36.47
CA GLU A 459 3.31 9.93 35.91
C GLU A 459 2.09 9.02 35.66
N LYS A 460 1.10 9.05 36.56
CA LYS A 460 -0.16 8.34 36.40
C LYS A 460 -0.96 8.84 35.20
N ALA A 461 -1.03 10.16 35.01
CA ALA A 461 -1.67 10.77 33.84
C ALA A 461 -0.95 10.36 32.53
N ALA A 462 0.37 10.42 32.50
CA ALA A 462 1.16 9.98 31.34
C ALA A 462 0.92 8.49 31.03
N THR A 463 0.86 7.63 32.05
CA THR A 463 0.57 6.20 31.89
C THR A 463 -0.82 5.96 31.31
N ALA A 464 -1.83 6.71 31.77
CA ALA A 464 -3.19 6.61 31.24
C ALA A 464 -3.27 7.06 29.77
N ILE A 465 -2.58 8.16 29.41
CA ILE A 465 -2.48 8.61 28.02
C ILE A 465 -1.83 7.53 27.14
N LEU A 466 -0.74 6.91 27.61
CA LEU A 466 -0.08 5.81 26.91
C LEU A 466 -1.03 4.62 26.68
N SER A 467 -1.76 4.20 27.71
CA SER A 467 -2.75 3.11 27.59
C SER A 467 -3.80 3.45 26.54
N GLY A 468 -4.26 4.70 26.48
CA GLY A 468 -5.20 5.18 25.47
C GLY A 468 -4.61 5.14 24.06
N VAL A 469 -3.36 5.57 23.88
CA VAL A 469 -2.64 5.46 22.60
C VAL A 469 -2.48 4.00 22.18
N LYS A 470 -2.11 3.10 23.11
CA LYS A 470 -2.04 1.66 22.84
C LYS A 470 -3.39 1.11 22.44
N ALA A 471 -4.47 1.49 23.13
CA ALA A 471 -5.83 1.09 22.79
C ALA A 471 -6.27 1.60 21.41
N TYR A 472 -5.88 2.82 21.01
CA TYR A 472 -6.15 3.36 19.68
C TYR A 472 -5.53 2.50 18.56
N TYR A 473 -4.27 2.08 18.73
CA TYR A 473 -3.60 1.20 17.76
C TYR A 473 -4.03 -0.27 17.87
N GLN A 474 -4.40 -0.75 19.06
CA GLN A 474 -4.94 -2.10 19.26
C GLN A 474 -6.40 -2.26 18.82
N GLY A 475 -7.18 -1.17 18.80
CA GLY A 475 -8.56 -1.13 18.29
C GLY A 475 -8.68 -1.41 16.78
N LEU A 476 -7.57 -1.68 16.09
CA LEU A 476 -7.54 -2.27 14.74
C LEU A 476 -7.77 -3.80 14.75
N LEU A 477 -7.77 -4.44 15.92
CA LEU A 477 -7.89 -5.89 16.14
C LEU A 477 -9.23 -6.34 16.75
N LYS A 478 -10.08 -5.42 17.21
CA LYS A 478 -11.43 -5.71 17.70
C LYS A 478 -12.38 -4.60 17.31
N GLU A 479 -12.96 -4.77 16.13
CA GLU A 479 -14.39 -4.63 15.82
C GLU A 479 -14.64 -5.42 14.53
#